data_AF-A0A536T2S5-F1
#
_entry.id   AF-A0A536T2S5-F1
#
_cell.length_a   1.000
_cell.length_b   1.000
_cell.length_c   1.000
_cell.angle_alpha   90.00
_cell.angle_beta   90.00
_cell.angle_gamma   90.00
#
_symmetry.space_group_name_H-M   'P 1'
#
loop_
_entity.id
_entity.type
_entity.pdbx_description
1 polymer ?
#
loop_
_entity_poly.entity_id
_entity_poly.type
_entity_poly.pdbx_seq_one_letter_code
_entity_poly.pdbx_strand_id
1 'polypeptide(L)' 'MSDGQHVPVLLEEAVAALAIKPGGVYVDATFGRGGHSRRILATLGARGRL' A
#
# COMPACT_ATOMS: atom_id res chain seq x y z
N MET A 1 -6.99 17.90 15.95
CA MET A 1 -8.11 17.18 15.32
C MET A 1 -8.08 17.52 13.84
N SER A 2 -7.47 16.68 13.01
CA SER A 2 -7.46 16.88 11.55
C SER A 2 -8.76 16.29 10.98
N ASP A 3 -9.83 17.09 11.03
CA ASP A 3 -11.12 16.74 10.45
C ASP A 3 -10.96 16.56 8.93
N GLY A 4 -11.12 15.33 8.45
CA GLY A 4 -11.22 15.01 7.01
C GLY A 4 -9.99 14.35 6.36
N GLN A 5 -8.96 13.93 7.10
CA GLN A 5 -7.86 13.17 6.47
C GLN A 5 -8.32 11.74 6.18
N HIS A 6 -8.28 11.32 4.90
CA HIS A 6 -8.71 10.00 4.49
C HIS A 6 -7.79 8.91 5.07
N VAL A 7 -8.35 8.01 5.87
CA VAL A 7 -7.66 6.84 6.43
C VAL A 7 -8.07 5.61 5.62
N PRO A 8 -7.11 4.85 5.06
CA PRO A 8 -7.43 3.63 4.33
C PRO A 8 -7.99 2.56 5.28
N VAL A 9 -9.06 1.91 4.85
CA VAL A 9 -9.69 0.82 5.60
C VAL A 9 -8.79 -0.41 5.55
N LEU A 10 -8.58 -1.05 6.72
CA LEU A 10 -7.77 -2.27 6.88
C LEU A 10 -6.36 -2.15 6.27
N LEU A 11 -5.69 -1.02 6.50
CA LEU A 11 -4.41 -0.72 5.84
C LEU A 11 -3.34 -1.80 6.11
N GLU A 12 -3.08 -2.11 7.38
CA GLU A 12 -2.00 -3.04 7.74
C GLU A 12 -2.38 -4.49 7.43
N GLU A 13 -3.64 -4.89 7.65
CA GLU A 13 -4.14 -6.23 7.37
C GLU A 13 -4.09 -6.54 5.87
N ALA A 14 -4.55 -5.60 5.02
CA ALA A 14 -4.51 -5.77 3.57
C ALA A 14 -3.06 -5.87 3.06
N VAL A 15 -2.15 -5.03 3.57
CA VAL A 15 -0.74 -5.07 3.17
C VAL A 15 -0.03 -6.33 3.66
N ALA A 16 -0.32 -6.80 4.88
CA ALA A 16 0.23 -8.04 5.40
C ALA A 16 -0.25 -9.26 4.60
N ALA A 17 -1.53 -9.29 4.21
CA ALA A 17 -2.12 -10.39 3.44
C ALA A 17 -1.50 -10.53 2.03
N LEU A 18 -0.99 -9.44 1.44
CA LEU A 18 -0.29 -9.48 0.15
C LEU A 18 1.06 -10.21 0.19
N ALA A 19 1.59 -10.50 1.39
CA ALA A 19 2.86 -11.22 1.59
C ALA A 19 3.99 -10.67 0.70
N ILE A 20 4.13 -9.33 0.70
CA ILE A 20 4.97 -8.59 -0.25
C ILE A 20 6.38 -9.14 -0.32
N LYS A 21 6.87 -9.39 -1.54
CA LYS A 21 8.25 -9.73 -1.83
C LYS A 21 9.02 -8.46 -2.20
N PRO A 22 10.22 -8.20 -1.65
CA PRO A 22 10.93 -6.94 -1.88
C PRO A 22 11.21 -6.59 -3.36
N GLY A 23 11.32 -7.59 -4.24
CA GLY A 23 11.49 -7.41 -5.67
C GLY A 23 10.25 -7.73 -6.51
N GLY A 24 9.07 -7.87 -5.88
CA GLY A 24 7.84 -8.22 -6.55
C GLY A 24 7.25 -7.07 -7.38
N VAL A 25 6.32 -7.42 -8.26
CA VAL A 25 5.52 -6.47 -9.06
C VAL A 25 4.07 -6.66 -8.65
N TYR A 26 3.45 -5.58 -8.19
CA TYR A 26 2.08 -5.55 -7.70
C TYR A 26 1.25 -4.57 -8.53
N VAL A 27 -0.07 -4.65 -8.44
CA VAL A 27 -0.99 -3.72 -9.09
C VAL A 27 -1.98 -3.23 -8.03
N ASP A 28 -2.07 -1.91 -7.84
CA ASP A 28 -3.18 -1.31 -7.11
C ASP A 28 -4.32 -0.98 -8.10
N ALA A 29 -5.27 -1.89 -8.22
CA ALA A 29 -6.41 -1.74 -9.13
C ALA A 29 -7.46 -0.72 -8.65
N THR A 30 -7.29 -0.16 -7.46
CA THR A 30 -8.25 0.74 -6.81
C THR A 30 -7.54 1.92 -6.14
N PHE A 31 -6.53 2.47 -6.81
CA PHE A 31 -5.59 3.47 -6.28
C PHE A 31 -6.19 4.50 -5.30
N GLY A 32 -7.38 5.03 -5.59
CA GLY A 32 -8.09 5.93 -4.68
C GLY A 32 -7.25 7.15 -4.33
N ARG A 33 -7.03 7.40 -3.03
CA ARG A 33 -6.12 8.46 -2.54
C ARG A 33 -4.69 7.97 -2.28
N GLY A 34 -4.34 6.79 -2.76
CA GLY A 34 -3.00 6.21 -2.71
C GLY A 34 -2.56 5.71 -1.33
N GLY A 35 -3.48 5.51 -0.40
CA GLY A 35 -3.15 5.10 0.97
C GLY A 35 -2.53 3.71 1.05
N HIS A 36 -3.19 2.70 0.46
CA HIS A 36 -2.63 1.36 0.33
C HIS A 36 -1.39 1.36 -0.55
N SER A 37 -1.42 2.04 -1.69
CA SER A 37 -0.24 2.19 -2.57
C SER A 37 1.00 2.71 -1.84
N ARG A 38 0.88 3.77 -1.03
CA ARG A 38 1.99 4.32 -0.25
C ARG A 38 2.57 3.29 0.72
N ARG A 39 1.71 2.52 1.39
CA ARG A 39 2.13 1.51 2.37
C ARG A 39 2.79 0.30 1.71
N ILE A 40 2.29 -0.12 0.54
CA ILE A 40 2.91 -1.17 -0.30
C ILE A 40 4.31 -0.72 -0.75
N LEU A 41 4.44 0.49 -1.32
CA LEU A 41 5.72 1.05 -1.75
C LEU A 41 6.74 1.18 -0.61
N ALA A 42 6.30 1.54 0.60
CA ALA A 42 7.16 1.59 1.79
C ALA A 42 7.71 0.20 2.22
N THR A 43 7.09 -0.89 1.74
CA THR A 43 7.51 -2.27 2.03
C THR A 43 8.35 -2.87 0.90
N LEU A 44 8.21 -2.36 -0.33
CA LEU A 44 8.99 -2.81 -1.47
C LEU A 44 10.46 -2.40 -1.35
N GLY A 45 11.35 -3.28 -1.82
CA GLY A 45 12.76 -2.95 -1.96
C GLY A 45 13.03 -2.14 -3.23
N ALA A 46 14.27 -1.68 -3.41
CA ALA A 46 14.66 -0.80 -4.52
C ALA A 46 14.37 -1.34 -5.94
N ARG A 47 14.16 -2.65 -6.10
CA ARG A 47 13.83 -3.30 -7.38
C ARG A 47 12.33 -3.63 -7.53
N GLY A 48 11.54 -3.49 -6.47
CA GLY A 48 10.12 -3.75 -6.48
C GLY A 48 9.34 -2.68 -7.25
N ARG A 49 8.15 -3.04 -7.73
CA ARG A 49 7.26 -2.15 -8.47
C ARG A 49 5.82 -2.30 -8.00
N LEU A 50 5.12 -1.18 -8.03
CA LEU A 50 3.68 -1.09 -7.83
C LEU A 50 3.06 -0.37 -9.03
#